data_AF-E2PWS7-F1
#
_entry.id   AF-E2PWS7-F1
#
_cell.length_a   1.000
_cell.length_b   1.000
_cell.length_c   1.000
_cell.angle_alpha   90.00
_cell.angle_beta   90.00
_cell.angle_gamma   90.00
#
_symmetry.space_group_name_H-M   'P 1'
#
loop_
_entity.id
_entity.type
_entity.pdbx_description
1 polymer ?
#
loop_
_entity_poly.entity_id
_entity_poly.type
_entity_poly.pdbx_seq_one_letter_code
_entity_poly.pdbx_strand_id
1 'polypeptide(L)'
;MPGMVLLPGPGQPGDPSLARHSGPSRRTRLIASAVGAAVLFGGGGLLVRQYNDRPPRADDIAYESGYLYSNRIRQGDPTGELVEKLLSGECVLLERDGYGGRNATFNPALWIEGCLDGAAGRPSREQGLVG
;
A
#
# COMPACT_ATOMS: atom_id res chain seq x y z
N MET A 1 -16.14 33.01 -83.23
CA MET A 1 -15.64 33.89 -82.15
C MET A 1 -15.42 33.00 -80.92
N PRO A 2 -14.19 32.87 -80.40
CA PRO A 2 -13.90 31.98 -79.28
C PRO A 2 -14.33 32.62 -77.96
N GLY A 3 -15.18 31.90 -77.21
CA GLY A 3 -15.62 32.27 -75.87
C GLY A 3 -14.53 31.95 -74.85
N MET A 4 -14.19 32.96 -74.06
CA MET A 4 -13.17 32.99 -73.01
C MET A 4 -13.47 31.95 -71.91
N VAL A 5 -12.53 31.03 -71.65
CA VAL A 5 -12.57 30.10 -70.51
C VAL A 5 -12.25 30.90 -69.25
N LEU A 6 -13.24 31.10 -68.38
CA LEU A 6 -13.00 31.56 -67.01
C LEU A 6 -12.41 30.40 -66.18
N LEU A 7 -11.15 30.54 -65.80
CA LEU A 7 -10.54 29.73 -64.75
C LEU A 7 -11.21 30.05 -63.40
N PRO A 8 -11.69 29.06 -62.62
CA PRO A 8 -12.14 29.32 -61.26
C PRO A 8 -10.94 29.66 -60.39
N GLY A 9 -11.00 30.83 -59.73
CA GLY A 9 -9.99 31.30 -58.78
C GLY A 9 -9.92 30.43 -57.51
N PRO A 10 -8.83 30.53 -56.73
CA PRO A 10 -8.65 29.75 -55.51
C PRO A 10 -9.55 30.30 -54.42
N GLY A 11 -10.68 29.63 -54.22
CA GLY A 11 -11.64 29.97 -53.18
C GLY A 11 -12.65 28.86 -53.01
N GLN A 12 -12.20 27.68 -52.57
CA GLN A 12 -13.11 26.62 -52.13
C GLN A 12 -13.63 26.96 -50.72
N PRO A 13 -14.94 27.20 -50.53
CA PRO A 13 -15.55 27.23 -49.23
C PRO A 13 -15.81 25.80 -48.76
N GLY A 14 -15.17 25.41 -47.67
CA GLY A 14 -15.67 24.40 -46.74
C GLY A 14 -15.66 22.96 -47.24
N ASP A 15 -14.59 22.23 -46.91
CA ASP A 15 -14.70 20.79 -46.70
C ASP A 15 -15.51 20.55 -45.42
N PRO A 16 -16.72 19.96 -45.46
CA PRO A 16 -17.54 19.72 -44.27
C PRO A 16 -17.03 18.53 -43.42
N SER A 17 -15.92 17.90 -43.80
CA SER A 17 -15.42 16.66 -43.21
C SER A 17 -14.53 16.85 -41.97
N LEU A 18 -14.11 18.08 -41.66
CA LEU A 18 -13.45 18.40 -40.39
C LEU A 18 -14.44 19.03 -39.41
N ALA A 19 -15.48 18.26 -39.07
CA ALA A 19 -16.31 18.58 -37.91
C ALA A 19 -15.40 18.65 -36.67
N ARG A 20 -15.13 19.86 -36.20
CA ARG A 20 -14.38 20.11 -34.96
C ARG A 20 -15.04 19.30 -33.85
N HIS A 21 -14.39 18.21 -33.43
CA HIS A 21 -14.85 17.43 -32.30
C HIS A 21 -14.74 18.30 -31.05
N SER A 22 -15.87 18.88 -30.64
CA SER A 22 -15.98 19.51 -29.33
C SER A 22 -15.80 18.41 -28.28
N GLY A 23 -14.61 18.38 -27.66
CA GLY A 23 -14.32 17.43 -26.60
C GLY A 23 -15.34 17.53 -25.46
N PRO A 24 -15.35 16.55 -24.53
CA PRO A 24 -16.36 16.47 -23.48
C PRO A 24 -16.44 17.79 -22.71
N SER A 25 -17.67 18.22 -22.42
CA SER A 25 -17.95 19.46 -21.69
C SER A 25 -17.24 19.47 -20.34
N ARG A 26 -16.94 20.66 -19.79
CA ARG A 26 -16.33 20.78 -18.45
C ARG A 26 -17.11 19.98 -17.40
N ARG A 27 -18.45 20.03 -17.46
CA ARG A 27 -19.33 19.27 -16.58
C ARG A 27 -19.14 17.76 -16.74
N THR A 28 -19.07 17.26 -17.97
CA THR A 28 -18.82 15.84 -18.26
C THR A 28 -17.46 15.39 -17.71
N ARG A 29 -16.42 16.21 -17.85
CA ARG A 29 -15.09 15.90 -17.30
C ARG A 29 -15.12 15.86 -15.77
N LEU A 30 -15.76 16.83 -15.12
CA LEU A 30 -15.88 16.87 -13.66
C LEU A 30 -16.63 15.65 -13.13
N ILE A 31 -17.73 15.26 -13.78
CA ILE A 31 -18.48 14.06 -13.41
C ILE A 31 -17.62 12.81 -13.60
N ALA A 32 -16.92 12.68 -14.74
CA ALA A 32 -16.04 11.54 -14.99
C ALA A 32 -14.91 11.44 -13.96
N SER A 33 -14.28 12.57 -13.61
CA SER A 33 -13.26 12.63 -12.56
C SER A 33 -13.82 12.26 -11.19
N ALA A 34 -15.01 12.75 -10.83
CA ALA A 34 -15.67 12.43 -9.58
C ALA A 34 -16.02 10.94 -9.48
N VAL A 35 -16.54 10.35 -10.56
CA VAL A 35 -16.81 8.90 -10.64
C VAL A 35 -15.51 8.10 -10.54
N GLY A 36 -14.47 8.50 -11.27
CA GLY A 36 -13.15 7.86 -11.18
C GLY A 36 -12.58 7.90 -9.75
N ALA A 37 -12.64 9.06 -9.10
CA ALA A 37 -12.23 9.21 -7.70
C ALA A 37 -13.06 8.33 -6.76
N ALA A 38 -14.39 8.31 -6.93
CA ALA A 38 -15.26 7.47 -6.10
C ALA A 38 -14.96 5.97 -6.24
N VAL A 39 -14.68 5.49 -7.46
CA VAL A 39 -14.26 4.10 -7.69
C VAL A 39 -12.91 3.81 -7.05
N LEU A 40 -11.94 4.72 -7.20
CA LEU A 40 -10.61 4.54 -6.62
C LEU A 40 -10.65 4.52 -5.08
N PHE A 41 -11.32 5.48 -4.46
CA PHE A 41 -11.43 5.54 -2.99
C PHE A 41 -12.33 4.45 -2.43
N GLY A 42 -13.45 4.14 -3.09
CA GLY A 42 -14.36 3.06 -2.68
C GLY A 42 -13.71 1.69 -2.81
N GLY A 43 -13.15 1.37 -3.98
CA GLY A 43 -12.45 0.11 -4.23
C GLY A 43 -11.18 -0.03 -3.39
N GLY A 44 -10.36 1.02 -3.32
CA GLY A 44 -9.18 1.04 -2.48
C GLY A 44 -9.52 0.87 -0.99
N GLY A 45 -10.56 1.53 -0.49
CA GLY A 45 -11.02 1.38 0.88
C GLY A 45 -11.48 -0.04 1.22
N LEU A 46 -12.19 -0.71 0.30
CA LEU A 46 -12.59 -2.11 0.48
C LEU A 46 -11.38 -3.05 0.56
N LEU A 47 -10.40 -2.87 -0.33
CA LEU A 47 -9.16 -3.65 -0.31
C LEU A 47 -8.41 -3.40 1.01
N VAL A 48 -8.20 -2.15 1.40
CA VAL A 48 -7.55 -1.82 2.68
C VAL A 48 -8.24 -2.50 3.86
N ARG A 49 -9.57 -2.49 3.90
CA ARG A 49 -10.32 -3.15 4.97
C ARG A 49 -10.07 -4.67 4.97
N GLN A 50 -10.25 -5.32 3.83
CA GLN A 50 -10.06 -6.76 3.69
C GLN A 50 -8.63 -7.20 4.06
N TYR A 51 -7.63 -6.49 3.55
CA TYR A 51 -6.21 -6.81 3.76
C TYR A 51 -5.70 -6.41 5.15
N ASN A 52 -6.28 -5.40 5.80
CA ASN A 52 -5.94 -5.10 7.20
C ASN A 52 -6.58 -6.11 8.16
N ASP A 53 -7.80 -6.60 7.87
CA ASP A 53 -8.53 -7.52 8.74
C ASP A 53 -7.91 -8.94 8.72
N ARG A 54 -7.28 -9.34 7.61
CA ARG A 54 -6.48 -10.58 7.55
C ARG A 54 -5.44 -10.49 6.44
N PRO A 55 -4.26 -9.90 6.71
CA PRO A 55 -3.25 -9.73 5.68
C PRO A 55 -2.77 -11.09 5.16
N PRO A 56 -2.48 -11.23 3.86
CA PRO A 56 -1.68 -12.35 3.39
C PRO A 56 -0.37 -12.33 4.19
N ARG A 57 0.08 -13.50 4.67
CA ARG A 57 1.25 -13.62 5.54
C ARG A 57 1.07 -13.01 6.94
N ALA A 58 -0.14 -13.09 7.50
CA ALA A 58 -0.43 -12.59 8.85
C ALA A 58 0.47 -13.20 9.94
N ASP A 59 0.86 -14.47 9.78
CA ASP A 59 1.80 -15.17 10.66
C ASP A 59 3.20 -14.56 10.58
N ASP A 60 3.72 -14.33 9.36
CA ASP A 60 5.03 -13.70 9.14
C ASP A 60 5.04 -12.27 9.70
N ILE A 61 3.95 -11.51 9.53
CA ILE A 61 3.78 -10.18 10.11
C ILE A 61 3.80 -10.24 11.64
N ALA A 62 3.10 -11.21 12.25
CA ALA A 62 3.10 -11.39 13.70
C ALA A 62 4.52 -11.65 14.21
N TYR A 63 5.22 -12.62 13.61
CA TYR A 63 6.61 -12.93 13.95
C TYR A 63 7.56 -11.74 13.77
N GLU A 64 7.61 -11.15 12.57
CA GLU A 64 8.53 -10.05 12.24
C GLU A 64 8.28 -8.81 13.10
N SER A 65 7.02 -8.51 13.42
CA SER A 65 6.71 -7.37 14.28
C SER A 65 7.24 -7.55 15.71
N GLY A 66 7.16 -8.76 16.27
CA GLY A 66 7.78 -9.10 17.56
C GLY A 66 9.31 -9.00 17.49
N TYR A 67 9.90 -9.57 16.43
CA TYR A 67 11.34 -9.53 16.18
C TYR A 67 11.90 -8.12 16.09
N LEU A 68 11.26 -7.25 15.31
CA LEU A 68 11.69 -5.86 15.14
C LEU A 68 11.57 -5.06 16.43
N TYR A 69 10.53 -5.31 17.22
CA TYR A 69 10.32 -4.65 18.51
C TYR A 69 11.48 -4.92 19.48
N SER A 70 11.78 -6.20 19.72
CA SER A 70 12.82 -6.58 20.68
C SER A 70 14.24 -6.35 20.15
N ASN A 71 14.49 -6.52 18.85
CA ASN A 71 15.80 -6.23 18.28
C ASN A 71 16.14 -4.72 18.38
N ARG A 72 15.13 -3.83 18.29
CA ARG A 72 15.34 -2.41 18.57
C ARG A 72 15.71 -2.16 20.03
N ILE A 73 15.05 -2.83 20.98
CA ILE A 73 15.41 -2.75 22.40
C ILE A 73 16.85 -3.23 22.60
N ARG A 74 17.20 -4.39 22.06
CA ARG A 74 18.56 -4.96 22.13
C ARG A 74 19.63 -4.01 21.59
N GLN A 75 19.38 -3.37 20.45
CA GLN A 75 20.31 -2.39 19.86
C GLN A 75 20.47 -1.12 20.72
N GLY A 76 19.42 -0.75 21.44
CA GLY A 76 19.39 0.43 22.32
C GLY A 76 19.71 0.14 23.79
N ASP A 77 20.03 -1.10 24.15
CA ASP A 77 20.26 -1.54 25.53
C ASP A 77 21.76 -1.76 25.79
N PRO A 78 22.51 -0.73 26.20
CA PRO A 78 23.95 -0.84 26.43
C PRO A 78 24.29 -1.65 27.68
N THR A 79 23.35 -1.83 28.62
CA THR A 79 23.58 -2.58 29.87
C THR A 79 23.18 -4.04 29.74
N GLY A 80 22.28 -4.38 28.81
CA GLY A 80 21.75 -5.72 28.62
C GLY A 80 20.60 -6.07 29.57
N GLU A 81 20.23 -5.17 30.48
CA GLU A 81 19.21 -5.41 31.50
C GLU A 81 17.81 -5.58 30.89
N LEU A 82 17.50 -4.82 29.83
CA LEU A 82 16.21 -4.94 29.14
C LEU A 82 16.16 -6.24 28.33
N VAL A 83 17.28 -6.62 27.70
CA VAL A 83 17.39 -7.89 26.97
C VAL A 83 17.20 -9.08 27.91
N GLU A 84 17.81 -9.06 29.10
CA GLU A 84 17.62 -10.12 30.10
C GLU A 84 16.16 -10.22 30.56
N LYS A 85 15.47 -9.09 30.76
CA LYS A 85 14.03 -9.08 31.06
C LYS A 85 13.21 -9.72 29.94
N LEU A 86 13.46 -9.33 28.69
CA LEU A 86 12.81 -9.90 27.51
C LEU A 86 12.96 -11.43 27.45
N LEU A 87 14.18 -11.91 27.62
CA LEU A 87 14.50 -13.35 27.58
C LEU A 87 13.96 -14.13 28.78
N SER A 88 13.76 -13.48 29.93
CA SER A 88 13.24 -14.13 31.14
C SER A 88 11.71 -14.18 31.22
N GLY A 89 10.99 -13.63 30.23
CA GLY A 89 9.55 -13.78 30.10
C GLY A 89 8.79 -12.48 29.81
N GLU A 90 9.47 -11.32 29.78
CA GLU A 90 8.82 -10.03 29.52
C GLU A 90 8.17 -9.99 28.14
N CYS A 91 8.66 -10.74 27.13
CA CYS A 91 7.97 -10.86 25.84
C CYS A 91 6.53 -11.38 25.98
N VAL A 92 6.25 -12.29 26.92
CA VAL A 92 4.89 -12.80 27.15
C VAL A 92 4.02 -11.73 27.83
N LEU A 93 4.59 -10.98 28.77
CA LEU A 93 3.88 -9.91 29.47
C LEU A 93 3.53 -8.76 28.53
N LEU A 94 4.47 -8.36 27.67
CA LEU A 94 4.26 -7.32 26.67
C LEU A 94 3.19 -7.71 25.65
N GLU A 95 3.15 -8.97 25.21
CA GLU A 95 2.07 -9.47 24.34
C GLU A 95 0.73 -9.32 25.05
N ARG A 96 0.62 -9.85 26.27
CA ARG A 96 -0.60 -9.81 27.09
C ARG A 96 -1.07 -8.38 27.36
N ASP A 97 -0.13 -7.46 27.58
CA ASP A 97 -0.39 -6.05 27.83
C ASP A 97 -0.66 -5.26 26.53
N GLY A 98 -0.67 -5.94 25.37
CA GLY A 98 -1.13 -5.43 24.09
C GLY A 98 -0.06 -4.72 23.26
N TYR A 99 1.22 -4.84 23.59
CA TYR A 99 2.31 -4.18 22.85
C TYR A 99 2.47 -4.68 21.42
N GLY A 100 2.08 -5.92 21.14
CA GLY A 100 2.03 -6.45 19.77
C GLY A 100 0.87 -5.90 18.94
N GLY A 101 -0.09 -5.22 19.57
CA GLY A 101 -1.23 -4.58 18.95
C GLY A 101 -1.99 -5.52 18.00
N ARG A 102 -2.46 -4.97 16.89
CA ARG A 102 -3.18 -5.73 15.86
C ARG A 102 -2.35 -6.84 15.22
N ASN A 103 -1.02 -6.73 15.22
CA ASN A 103 -0.15 -7.73 14.61
C ASN A 103 -0.06 -9.00 15.46
N ALA A 104 0.05 -8.86 16.79
CA ALA A 104 -0.02 -10.00 17.70
C ALA A 104 -1.38 -10.70 17.67
N THR A 105 -2.49 -9.98 17.46
CA THR A 105 -3.82 -10.62 17.42
C THR A 105 -4.00 -11.66 16.32
N PHE A 106 -3.17 -11.63 15.26
CA PHE A 106 -3.21 -12.67 14.22
C PHE A 106 -2.64 -14.00 14.73
N ASN A 107 -1.51 -13.94 15.44
CA ASN A 107 -0.86 -15.10 16.04
C ASN A 107 0.03 -14.67 17.21
N PRO A 108 -0.51 -14.66 18.45
CA PRO A 108 0.23 -14.19 19.64
C PRO A 108 1.51 -14.99 19.88
N ALA A 109 1.47 -16.29 19.64
CA ALA A 109 2.60 -17.17 19.85
C ALA A 109 3.78 -16.83 18.93
N LEU A 110 3.51 -16.55 17.64
CA LEU A 110 4.55 -16.12 16.70
C LEU A 110 5.10 -14.75 17.05
N TRP A 111 4.27 -13.83 17.54
CA TRP A 111 4.76 -12.53 18.02
C TRP A 111 5.75 -12.68 19.18
N ILE A 112 5.40 -13.51 20.19
CA ILE A 112 6.28 -13.82 21.33
C ILE A 112 7.57 -14.46 20.86
N GLU A 113 7.47 -15.42 19.93
CA GLU A 113 8.63 -16.11 19.36
C GLU A 113 9.59 -15.16 18.65
N GLY A 114 9.06 -14.28 17.78
CA GLY A 114 9.84 -13.22 17.15
C GLY A 114 10.48 -12.30 18.17
N CYS A 115 9.74 -11.89 19.20
CA CYS A 115 10.27 -11.08 20.31
C CYS A 115 11.48 -11.76 20.97
N LEU A 116 11.40 -13.05 21.28
CA LEU A 116 12.50 -13.81 21.87
C LEU A 116 13.69 -13.94 20.92
N ASP A 117 13.46 -14.23 19.64
CA ASP A 117 14.53 -14.36 18.64
C ASP A 117 15.25 -13.01 18.41
N GLY A 118 14.52 -11.89 18.37
CA GLY A 118 15.08 -10.54 18.25
C GLY A 118 15.84 -10.09 19.50
N ALA A 119 15.36 -10.44 20.70
CA ALA A 119 16.06 -10.19 21.96
C ALA A 119 17.35 -11.02 22.07
N ALA A 120 17.32 -12.28 21.63
CA ALA A 120 18.47 -13.15 21.58
C ALA A 120 19.50 -12.77 20.50
N GLY A 121 19.17 -11.81 19.62
CA GLY A 121 20.03 -11.41 18.51
C GLY A 121 20.20 -12.49 17.44
N ARG A 122 19.25 -13.42 17.34
CA ARG A 122 19.23 -14.44 16.29
C ARG A 122 18.87 -13.79 14.96
N PRO A 123 19.27 -14.37 13.81
CA PRO A 123 18.79 -13.90 12.52
C PRO A 123 17.27 -14.10 12.43
N SER A 124 16.57 -13.14 11.81
CA SER A 124 15.15 -13.33 11.50
C SER A 124 14.92 -14.55 10.61
N ARG A 125 13.78 -15.23 10.79
CA ARG A 125 13.41 -16.42 10.02
C ARG A 125 13.16 -16.11 8.55
N GLU A 126 12.63 -14.93 8.25
CA GLU A 126 12.34 -14.51 6.88
C GLU A 126 13.19 -13.29 6.49
N GLN A 127 14.47 -13.52 6.19
CA GLN A 127 15.32 -12.50 5.57
C GLN A 127 15.06 -12.40 4.06
N GLY A 128 13.88 -11.87 3.73
CA GLY A 128 13.54 -11.43 2.37
C GLY A 128 12.85 -12.48 1.51
N LEU A 129 11.82 -12.02 0.79
CA LEU A 129 11.15 -12.62 -0.37
C LEU A 129 11.61 -14.05 -0.73
N VAL A 130 11.19 -15.04 0.05
CA VAL A 130 11.04 -16.38 -0.51
C VAL A 130 9.84 -16.31 -1.45
N GLY A 131 10.11 -16.53 -2.73
CA GLY A 131 9.22 -16.32 -3.88
C GLY A 131 7.91 -17.07 -3.80
#